data_AF-A0A259PEI8-F1
#
_entry.id   AF-A0A259PEI8-F1
#
_cell.length_a   1.000
_cell.length_b   1.000
_cell.length_c   1.000
_cell.angle_alpha   90.00
_cell.angle_beta   90.00
_cell.angle_gamma   90.00
#
_symmetry.space_group_name_H-M   'P 1'
#
loop_
_entity.id
_entity.type
_entity.pdbx_description
1 polymer ?
#
loop_
_entity_poly.entity_id
_entity_poly.type
_entity_poly.pdbx_seq_one_letter_code
_entity_poly.pdbx_strand_id
1 'polypeptide(L)'
;MAVRRRTDPADGRAALGVWRAAPDDVPVGARRTAVRFTLEELADVAPGNSVEVRVPPDGAVQAVAGPRHTRGTPPNVVETDPDTWLRLATGALTWTDAVAQGRVHASGA
;
A
#
# COMPACT_ATOMS: atom_id res chain seq x y z
N MET A 1 13.54 6.33 -12.03
CA MET A 1 12.52 6.08 -13.07
C MET A 1 11.25 5.71 -12.34
N ALA A 2 10.23 6.59 -12.38
CA ALA A 2 8.93 6.29 -11.79
C ALA A 2 8.31 5.07 -12.49
N VAL A 3 7.65 4.20 -11.74
CA VAL A 3 6.95 3.05 -12.32
C VAL A 3 5.81 3.59 -13.18
N ARG A 4 5.60 3.03 -14.38
CA ARG A 4 4.49 3.45 -15.23
C ARG A 4 3.18 3.20 -14.50
N ARG A 5 2.50 4.28 -14.11
CA ARG A 5 1.19 4.24 -13.46
C ARG A 5 0.17 3.50 -14.32
N ARG A 6 -0.63 2.64 -13.70
CA ARG A 6 -1.69 1.87 -14.38
C ARG A 6 -3.08 2.39 -14.06
N THR A 7 -3.26 3.00 -12.89
CA THR A 7 -4.54 3.57 -12.47
C THR A 7 -4.63 5.03 -12.91
N ASP A 8 -5.70 5.42 -13.59
CA ASP A 8 -5.93 6.84 -13.88
C ASP A 8 -6.01 7.64 -12.57
N PRO A 9 -5.29 8.78 -12.42
CA PRO A 9 -5.29 9.53 -11.17
C PRO A 9 -6.67 10.07 -10.76
N ALA A 10 -7.54 10.41 -11.71
CA ALA A 10 -8.90 10.88 -11.42
C ALA A 10 -9.76 9.72 -10.90
N ASP A 11 -9.71 8.55 -11.56
CA ASP A 11 -10.41 7.34 -11.11
C ASP A 11 -9.93 6.89 -9.73
N GLY A 12 -8.61 6.94 -9.49
CA GLY A 12 -8.00 6.62 -8.21
C GLY A 12 -8.47 7.52 -7.07
N ARG A 13 -8.50 8.84 -7.29
CA ARG A 13 -9.02 9.80 -6.31
C ARG A 13 -10.52 9.62 -6.07
N ALA A 14 -11.30 9.39 -7.12
CA ALA A 14 -12.74 9.13 -6.99
C ALA A 14 -13.02 7.87 -6.17
N ALA A 15 -12.33 6.77 -6.47
CA ALA A 15 -12.43 5.51 -5.73
C ALA A 15 -12.02 5.67 -4.25
N LEU A 16 -10.95 6.42 -3.97
CA LEU A 16 -10.54 6.73 -2.60
C LEU A 16 -11.59 7.57 -1.87
N GLY A 17 -12.25 8.50 -2.57
CA GLY A 17 -13.38 9.27 -2.05
C GLY A 17 -14.58 8.39 -1.66
N VAL A 18 -14.93 7.41 -2.51
CA VAL A 18 -15.97 6.42 -2.21
C VAL A 18 -15.61 5.63 -0.95
N TRP A 19 -14.36 5.15 -0.84
CA TRP A 19 -13.95 4.43 0.37
C TRP A 19 -14.01 5.31 1.63
N ARG A 20 -13.57 6.57 1.56
CA ARG A 20 -13.62 7.49 2.71
C ARG A 20 -15.04 7.79 3.17
N ALA A 21 -16.02 7.81 2.27
CA ALA A 21 -17.40 8.11 2.60
C ALA A 21 -18.07 6.99 3.42
N ALA A 22 -17.71 5.73 3.16
CA ALA A 22 -18.26 4.57 3.87
C ALA A 22 -17.26 3.40 3.89
N PRO A 23 -16.19 3.44 4.73
CA PRO A 23 -15.12 2.43 4.72
C PRO A 23 -15.60 0.99 4.93
N ASP A 24 -16.69 0.83 5.67
CA ASP A 24 -17.25 -0.49 6.03
C ASP A 24 -18.23 -1.04 4.97
N ASP A 25 -18.58 -0.26 3.94
CA ASP A 25 -19.53 -0.65 2.88
C ASP A 25 -19.05 -0.21 1.49
N VAL A 26 -17.82 -0.57 1.15
CA VAL A 26 -17.20 -0.17 -0.13
C VAL A 26 -17.38 -1.25 -1.19
N PRO A 27 -17.89 -0.90 -2.38
CA PRO A 27 -17.91 -1.83 -3.51
C PRO A 27 -16.51 -2.36 -3.81
N VAL A 28 -16.37 -3.68 -4.00
CA VAL A 28 -15.07 -4.35 -4.21
C VAL A 28 -14.23 -3.69 -5.31
N GLY A 29 -14.87 -3.25 -6.40
CA GLY A 29 -14.20 -2.53 -7.48
C GLY A 29 -13.59 -1.20 -7.03
N ALA A 30 -14.34 -0.39 -6.29
CA ALA A 30 -13.87 0.88 -5.75
C ALA A 30 -12.73 0.68 -4.75
N ARG A 31 -12.86 -0.29 -3.83
CA ARG A 31 -11.81 -0.66 -2.87
C ARG A 31 -10.52 -1.05 -3.59
N ARG A 32 -10.61 -1.94 -4.58
CA ARG A 32 -9.44 -2.39 -5.36
C ARG A 32 -8.76 -1.24 -6.11
N THR A 33 -9.53 -0.36 -6.73
CA THR A 33 -8.99 0.81 -7.43
C THR A 33 -8.30 1.77 -6.45
N ALA A 34 -8.90 2.02 -5.29
CA ALA A 34 -8.31 2.87 -4.25
C ALA A 34 -6.99 2.29 -3.71
N VAL A 35 -6.92 0.97 -3.47
CA VAL A 35 -5.70 0.29 -3.03
C VAL A 35 -4.60 0.42 -4.08
N ARG A 36 -4.89 0.08 -5.34
CA ARG A 36 -3.90 0.15 -6.43
C ARG A 36 -3.40 1.56 -6.65
N PHE A 37 -4.30 2.54 -6.64
CA PHE A 37 -3.95 3.94 -6.75
C PHE A 37 -2.99 4.37 -5.63
N THR A 38 -3.34 4.09 -4.37
CA THR A 38 -2.51 4.52 -3.22
C THR A 38 -1.18 3.77 -3.13
N LEU A 39 -1.10 2.51 -3.58
CA LEU A 39 0.18 1.81 -3.74
C LEU A 39 1.05 2.44 -4.83
N GLU A 40 0.45 2.82 -5.97
CA GLU A 40 1.18 3.52 -7.04
C GLU A 40 1.66 4.91 -6.57
N GLU A 41 0.86 5.65 -5.80
CA GLU A 41 1.30 6.90 -5.15
C GLU A 41 2.48 6.68 -4.19
N LEU A 42 2.48 5.61 -3.38
CA LEU A 42 3.62 5.29 -2.50
C LEU A 42 4.91 5.08 -3.32
N ALA A 43 4.83 4.28 -4.39
CA ALA A 43 5.98 4.00 -5.25
C ALA A 43 6.48 5.24 -6.01
N ASP A 44 5.59 6.18 -6.33
CA ASP A 44 5.94 7.45 -6.96
C ASP A 44 6.62 8.42 -5.96
N VAL A 45 6.10 8.52 -4.73
CA VAL A 45 6.65 9.40 -3.68
C VAL A 45 7.97 8.86 -3.11
N ALA A 46 8.08 7.55 -2.95
CA ALA A 46 9.26 6.87 -2.42
C ALA A 46 9.76 5.81 -3.43
N PRO A 47 10.37 6.21 -4.55
CA PRO A 47 10.81 5.27 -5.57
C PRO A 47 11.95 4.39 -5.07
N GLY A 48 11.88 3.09 -5.39
CA GLY A 48 12.94 2.14 -5.09
C GLY A 48 12.47 0.69 -5.09
N ASN A 49 13.30 -0.20 -4.56
CA ASN A 49 13.06 -1.65 -4.56
C ASN A 49 13.66 -2.35 -3.35
N SER A 50 13.82 -1.59 -2.26
CA SER A 50 14.28 -2.14 -0.99
C SER A 50 13.15 -2.70 -0.17
N VAL A 51 11.93 -2.21 -0.35
CA VAL A 51 10.74 -2.64 0.40
C VAL A 51 9.64 -3.05 -0.58
N GLU A 52 9.10 -4.25 -0.37
CA GLU A 52 7.88 -4.70 -1.04
C GLU A 52 6.68 -4.45 -0.14
N VAL A 53 5.66 -3.74 -0.65
CA VAL A 53 4.39 -3.55 0.05
C VAL A 53 3.32 -4.37 -0.65
N ARG A 54 2.68 -5.29 0.07
CA ARG A 54 1.66 -6.23 -0.43
C ARG A 54 0.32 -5.98 0.25
N VAL A 55 -0.72 -5.90 -0.57
CA VAL A 55 -2.10 -5.71 -0.11
C VAL A 55 -2.99 -6.73 -0.83
N PRO A 56 -2.94 -8.03 -0.44
CA PRO A 56 -3.74 -9.06 -1.08
C PRO A 56 -5.25 -8.84 -0.84
N PRO A 57 -6.10 -9.08 -1.85
CA PRO A 57 -5.79 -9.59 -3.19
C PRO A 57 -5.52 -8.50 -4.24
N ASP A 58 -5.43 -7.23 -3.85
CA ASP A 58 -5.60 -6.11 -4.78
C ASP A 58 -4.33 -5.63 -5.46
N GLY A 59 -3.16 -5.78 -4.83
CA GLY A 59 -1.90 -5.48 -5.48
C GLY A 59 -0.66 -5.51 -4.58
N ALA A 60 0.48 -5.20 -5.19
CA ALA A 60 1.75 -4.99 -4.53
C ALA A 60 2.60 -3.98 -5.31
N VAL A 61 3.50 -3.29 -4.63
CA VAL A 61 4.51 -2.39 -5.23
C VAL A 61 5.87 -2.55 -4.56
N GLN A 62 6.90 -2.15 -5.28
CA GLN A 62 8.25 -1.95 -4.75
C GLN A 62 8.43 -0.45 -4.49
N ALA A 63 8.93 -0.12 -3.31
CA ALA A 63 9.15 1.26 -2.88
C ALA A 63 10.41 1.35 -2.03
N VAL A 64 10.77 2.58 -1.70
CA VAL A 64 11.91 2.98 -0.87
C VAL A 64 13.27 2.65 -1.51
N ALA A 65 14.11 3.68 -1.65
CA ALA A 65 15.47 3.52 -2.12
C ALA A 65 16.33 2.83 -1.05
N GLY A 66 17.27 2.00 -1.49
CA GLY A 66 18.22 1.35 -0.59
C GLY A 66 18.87 0.12 -1.21
N PRO A 67 19.62 -0.66 -0.42
CA PRO A 67 20.18 -1.91 -0.87
C PRO A 67 19.06 -2.92 -1.14
N ARG A 68 19.27 -3.76 -2.14
CA ARG A 68 18.46 -4.98 -2.28
C ARG A 68 18.88 -5.97 -1.21
N HIS A 69 17.93 -6.80 -0.78
CA HIS A 69 18.25 -7.95 0.05
C HIS A 69 19.38 -8.76 -0.61
N THR A 70 20.36 -9.18 0.20
CA THR A 70 21.42 -10.08 -0.25
C THR A 70 21.06 -11.52 0.11
N ARG A 71 21.77 -12.50 -0.43
CA ARG A 71 21.58 -13.91 -0.03
C ARG A 71 21.78 -14.03 1.49
N GLY A 72 20.76 -14.50 2.20
CA GLY A 72 20.78 -14.72 3.65
C GLY A 72 20.04 -13.69 4.50
N THR A 73 19.68 -12.52 3.95
CA THR A 73 18.82 -11.54 4.62
C THR A 73 17.37 -11.68 4.14
N PRO A 74 16.37 -11.82 5.02
CA PRO A 74 14.97 -11.82 4.61
C PRO A 74 14.63 -10.56 3.81
N PRO A 75 13.77 -10.64 2.77
CA PRO A 75 13.33 -9.46 2.05
C PRO A 75 12.55 -8.53 2.99
N ASN A 76 12.70 -7.21 2.79
CA ASN A 76 11.86 -6.26 3.51
C ASN A 76 10.46 -6.28 2.88
N VAL A 77 9.51 -6.84 3.61
CA VAL A 77 8.14 -7.00 3.14
C VAL A 77 7.20 -6.42 4.19
N VAL A 78 6.27 -5.60 3.72
CA VAL A 78 5.12 -5.12 4.48
C VAL A 78 3.89 -5.74 3.86
N GLU A 79 3.14 -6.53 4.62
CA GLU A 79 1.91 -7.14 4.18
C GLU A 79 0.76 -6.77 5.12
N THR A 80 -0.39 -6.39 4.55
CA THR A 80 -1.59 -6.04 5.31
C THR A 80 -2.84 -6.17 4.43
N ASP A 81 -4.03 -6.12 5.03
CA ASP A 81 -5.28 -6.18 4.32
C ASP A 81 -5.65 -4.82 3.66
N PRO A 82 -6.58 -4.81 2.68
CA PRO A 82 -7.00 -3.62 1.96
C PRO A 82 -7.53 -2.47 2.83
N ASP A 83 -8.28 -2.76 3.90
CA ASP A 83 -8.84 -1.70 4.76
C ASP A 83 -7.73 -1.09 5.62
N THR A 84 -6.92 -1.91 6.26
CA THR A 84 -5.76 -1.43 7.04
C THR A 84 -4.82 -0.60 6.17
N TRP A 85 -4.51 -1.05 4.95
CA TRP A 85 -3.71 -0.27 4.00
C TRP A 85 -4.30 1.11 3.71
N LEU A 86 -5.59 1.18 3.36
CA LEU A 86 -6.22 2.45 3.02
C LEU A 86 -6.29 3.40 4.22
N ARG A 87 -6.48 2.89 5.45
CA ARG A 87 -6.39 3.71 6.66
C ARG A 87 -4.98 4.25 6.90
N LEU A 88 -3.94 3.45 6.66
CA LEU A 88 -2.54 3.90 6.73
C LEU A 88 -2.25 4.97 5.67
N ALA A 89 -2.56 4.67 4.40
CA ALA A 89 -2.30 5.55 3.26
C ALA A 89 -3.05 6.90 3.35
N THR A 90 -4.16 6.95 4.10
CA THR A 90 -4.93 8.18 4.32
C THR A 90 -4.70 8.84 5.67
N GLY A 91 -3.87 8.26 6.54
CA GLY A 91 -3.59 8.77 7.88
C GLY A 91 -4.69 8.54 8.92
N ALA A 92 -5.71 7.73 8.60
CA ALA A 92 -6.76 7.33 9.54
C ALA A 92 -6.30 6.25 10.55
N LEU A 93 -5.18 5.60 10.27
CA LEU A 93 -4.48 4.69 11.19
C LEU A 93 -3.00 5.02 11.15
N THR A 94 -2.34 5.04 12.31
CA THR A 94 -0.88 5.24 12.36
C THR A 94 -0.15 3.92 12.16
N TRP A 95 1.09 3.99 11.67
CA TRP A 95 1.95 2.81 11.54
C TRP A 95 2.14 2.09 12.88
N THR A 96 2.47 2.83 13.93
CA THR A 96 2.72 2.28 15.28
C THR A 96 1.50 1.52 15.79
N ASP A 97 0.30 2.09 15.64
CA ASP A 97 -0.94 1.43 16.06
C ASP A 97 -1.24 0.17 15.24
N ALA A 98 -1.03 0.23 13.92
CA ALA A 98 -1.27 -0.91 13.04
C ALA A 98 -0.38 -2.10 13.38
N VAL A 99 0.90 -1.86 13.67
CA VAL A 99 1.85 -2.89 14.10
C VAL A 99 1.50 -3.41 15.50
N ALA A 100 1.20 -2.53 16.46
CA ALA A 100 0.84 -2.92 17.83
C ALA A 100 -0.43 -3.78 17.88
N GLN A 101 -1.37 -3.54 16.97
CA GLN A 101 -2.61 -4.31 16.84
C GLN A 101 -2.45 -5.59 16.00
N GLY A 102 -1.25 -5.88 15.48
CA GLY A 102 -1.00 -7.04 14.63
C GLY A 102 -1.69 -7.00 13.27
N ARG A 103 -2.09 -5.80 12.79
CA ARG A 103 -2.76 -5.63 11.49
C ARG A 103 -1.78 -5.56 10.31
N VAL A 104 -0.51 -5.32 10.60
CA VAL A 104 0.57 -5.27 9.62
C VAL A 104 1.61 -6.32 9.99
N HIS A 105 1.95 -7.16 9.02
CA HIS A 105 3.10 -8.04 9.11
C HIS A 105 4.28 -7.39 8.39
N ALA A 106 5.31 -7.01 9.15
CA ALA A 106 6.53 -6.43 8.61
C ALA A 106 7.72 -7.37 8.89
N SER A 107 8.45 -7.74 7.83
CA SER A 107 9.71 -8.49 7.92
C SER A 107 10.84 -7.69 7.28
N GLY A 108 12.08 -7.98 7.64
CA GLY A 108 13.24 -7.26 7.13
C GLY A 108 14.24 -6.89 8.22
N ALA A 109 15.30 -6.18 7.85
CA ALA A 109 16.32 -5.64 8.75
C ALA A 109 16.54 -4.15 8.49
#